data_AF-A0A1V5ZV75-F1
#
_entry.id   AF-A0A1V5ZV75-F1
#
_cell.length_a   1.000
_cell.length_b   1.000
_cell.length_c   1.000
_cell.angle_alpha   90.00
_cell.angle_beta   90.00
_cell.angle_gamma   90.00
#
_symmetry.space_group_name_H-M   'P 1'
#
loop_
_entity.id
_entity.type
_entity.pdbx_description
1 polymer ?
#
loop_
_entity_poly.entity_id
_entity_poly.type
_entity_poly.pdbx_seq_one_letter_code
_entity_poly.pdbx_strand_id
1 'polypeptide(L)'
;MNKKNIAIIFILLVAILIIVVITFSHQQENPVASIDENYCNQYQPDFCPDGCVVCPPCPECSSIQCRLASSCEAMNFNKGWYQSIKSASEMPIGMANPASVYCREQGGKLEMRGDSNSGWYGVCIFSDGSECDEWAFYRGECGRDQQNDCVKRGAYCATECEKEDGVVYLKGCPPDQICCMPKELTRLSSPSCKNLCGDGICQEMVCLAIGCPCAETARNCPQDCK
;
A
#
# COMPACT_ATOMS: atom_id res chain seq x y z
N MET A 1 27.18 -76.27 -13.84
CA MET A 1 27.30 -74.88 -14.36
C MET A 1 28.75 -74.65 -14.77
N ASN A 2 29.03 -74.35 -16.05
CA ASN A 2 30.42 -74.24 -16.57
C ASN A 2 31.08 -72.94 -16.04
N LYS A 3 32.40 -72.94 -15.77
CA LYS A 3 33.17 -71.73 -15.42
C LYS A 3 32.92 -70.59 -16.41
N LYS A 4 32.76 -70.90 -17.70
CA LYS A 4 32.37 -69.93 -18.72
C LYS A 4 30.98 -69.30 -18.46
N ASN A 5 30.01 -70.09 -18.05
CA ASN A 5 28.65 -69.61 -17.75
C ASN A 5 28.63 -68.75 -16.48
N ILE A 6 29.46 -69.08 -15.48
CA ILE A 6 29.60 -68.28 -14.26
C ILE A 6 30.20 -66.90 -14.57
N ALA A 7 31.24 -66.86 -15.42
CA ALA A 7 31.86 -65.61 -15.85
C ALA A 7 30.87 -64.73 -16.64
N ILE A 8 30.07 -65.32 -17.53
CA ILE A 8 29.04 -64.58 -18.30
C ILE A 8 27.97 -63.99 -17.38
N ILE A 9 27.48 -64.76 -16.40
CA ILE A 9 26.49 -64.27 -15.43
C ILE A 9 27.06 -63.10 -14.63
N PHE A 10 28.31 -63.18 -14.20
CA PHE A 10 28.95 -62.11 -13.44
C PHE A 10 29.09 -60.82 -14.26
N ILE A 11 29.48 -60.94 -15.54
CA ILE A 11 29.58 -59.79 -16.47
C ILE A 11 28.20 -59.16 -16.69
N LEU A 12 27.15 -59.96 -16.87
CA LEU A 12 25.79 -59.46 -17.04
C LEU A 12 25.28 -58.74 -15.79
N LEU A 13 25.57 -59.28 -14.59
CA LEU A 13 25.18 -58.63 -13.34
C LEU A 13 25.90 -57.28 -13.15
N VAL A 14 27.20 -57.21 -13.46
CA VAL A 14 27.95 -55.95 -13.40
C VAL A 14 27.43 -54.94 -14.42
N ALA A 15 27.12 -55.38 -15.65
CA ALA A 15 26.55 -54.50 -16.68
C ALA A 15 25.17 -53.97 -16.27
N ILE A 16 24.31 -54.80 -15.70
CA ILE A 16 22.99 -54.39 -15.18
C ILE A 16 23.18 -53.38 -14.04
N LEU A 17 24.12 -53.62 -13.12
CA LEU A 17 24.39 -52.74 -11.99
C LEU A 17 24.91 -51.38 -12.47
N ILE A 18 25.76 -51.35 -13.49
CA ILE A 18 26.23 -50.13 -14.15
C ILE A 18 25.06 -49.39 -14.82
N ILE A 19 24.20 -50.10 -15.55
CA ILE A 19 23.01 -49.50 -16.19
C ILE A 19 22.09 -48.89 -15.14
N VAL A 20 21.82 -49.61 -14.04
CA VAL A 20 20.98 -49.11 -12.93
C VAL A 20 21.60 -47.86 -12.31
N VAL A 21 22.90 -47.85 -12.05
CA VAL A 21 23.60 -46.66 -11.52
C VAL A 21 23.54 -45.49 -12.50
N ILE A 22 23.74 -45.71 -13.80
CA ILE A 22 23.64 -44.66 -14.82
C ILE A 22 22.21 -44.11 -14.90
N THR A 23 21.19 -44.97 -14.88
CA THR A 23 19.79 -44.53 -14.90
C THR A 23 19.39 -43.79 -13.63
N PHE A 24 19.90 -44.21 -12.46
CA PHE A 24 19.62 -43.58 -11.18
C PHE A 24 20.31 -42.21 -11.06
N SER A 25 21.54 -42.08 -11.55
CA SER A 25 22.26 -40.80 -11.65
C SER A 25 21.57 -39.81 -12.60
N HIS A 26 20.83 -40.29 -13.60
CA HIS A 26 20.06 -39.43 -14.51
C HIS A 26 18.75 -38.90 -13.91
N GLN A 27 18.25 -39.47 -12.80
CA GLN A 27 17.01 -39.04 -12.13
C GLN A 27 17.21 -37.93 -11.09
N GLN A 28 18.43 -37.43 -10.90
CA GLN A 28 18.74 -36.40 -9.89
C GLN A 28 18.82 -34.98 -10.46
N GLU A 29 18.12 -34.69 -11.55
CA GLU A 29 17.72 -33.31 -11.83
C GLU A 29 16.40 -33.07 -11.11
N ASN A 30 16.49 -32.59 -9.87
CA ASN A 30 15.35 -31.92 -9.25
C ASN A 30 14.94 -30.80 -10.21
N PRO A 31 13.69 -30.75 -10.70
CA PRO A 31 13.27 -29.59 -11.46
C PRO A 31 13.35 -28.41 -10.50
N VAL A 32 14.31 -27.51 -10.72
CA VAL A 32 14.17 -26.13 -10.26
C VAL A 32 12.80 -25.73 -10.79
N ALA A 33 11.84 -25.51 -9.89
CA ALA A 33 10.51 -25.07 -10.27
C ALA A 33 10.73 -23.88 -11.21
N SER A 34 10.41 -24.07 -12.49
CA SER A 34 10.71 -23.08 -13.50
C SER A 34 9.88 -21.85 -13.13
N ILE A 35 10.57 -20.79 -12.72
CA ILE A 35 9.94 -19.53 -12.38
C ILE A 35 9.24 -19.06 -13.65
N ASP A 36 7.92 -19.10 -13.65
CA ASP A 36 7.07 -18.70 -14.76
C ASP A 36 6.15 -17.53 -14.36
N GLU A 37 5.36 -17.04 -15.32
CA GLU A 37 4.50 -15.89 -15.08
C GLU A 37 3.42 -16.19 -14.02
N ASN A 38 2.89 -17.41 -14.01
CA ASN A 38 1.90 -17.83 -13.03
C ASN A 38 2.49 -17.90 -11.63
N TYR A 39 3.74 -18.36 -11.51
CA TYR A 39 4.49 -18.35 -10.26
C TYR A 39 4.66 -16.92 -9.72
N CYS A 40 5.09 -15.97 -10.56
CA CYS A 40 5.28 -14.59 -10.11
C CYS A 40 3.97 -13.88 -9.74
N ASN A 41 2.91 -14.08 -10.52
CA ASN A 41 1.62 -13.41 -10.33
C ASN A 41 0.87 -13.82 -9.06
N GLN A 42 1.33 -14.85 -8.34
CA GLN A 42 0.74 -15.30 -7.08
C GLN A 42 1.17 -14.44 -5.88
N TYR A 43 2.22 -13.64 -6.01
CA TYR A 43 2.78 -12.88 -4.91
C TYR A 43 2.34 -11.42 -4.94
N GLN A 44 2.06 -10.87 -3.76
CA GLN A 44 1.86 -9.44 -3.61
C GLN A 44 3.18 -8.69 -3.86
N PRO A 45 3.15 -7.42 -4.30
CA PRO A 45 4.35 -6.63 -4.58
C PRO A 45 5.35 -6.59 -3.40
N ASP A 46 4.84 -6.51 -2.17
CA ASP A 46 5.65 -6.46 -0.94
C ASP A 46 6.40 -7.76 -0.63
N PHE A 47 6.00 -8.88 -1.25
CA PHE A 47 6.55 -10.22 -1.02
C PHE A 47 6.99 -10.90 -2.34
N CYS A 48 7.41 -10.12 -3.33
CA CYS A 48 7.81 -10.62 -4.64
C CYS A 48 9.13 -11.43 -4.53
N PRO A 49 9.13 -12.75 -4.83
CA PRO A 49 10.27 -13.62 -4.58
C PRO A 49 11.43 -13.40 -5.58
N ASP A 50 12.62 -13.88 -5.22
CA ASP A 50 13.79 -13.86 -6.10
C ASP A 50 13.50 -14.58 -7.43
N GLY A 51 13.82 -13.91 -8.54
CA GLY A 51 13.50 -14.35 -9.90
C GLY A 51 12.24 -13.70 -10.49
N CYS A 52 11.45 -13.01 -9.69
CA CYS A 52 10.36 -12.14 -10.13
C CYS A 52 10.72 -10.67 -9.92
N VAL A 53 9.99 -9.78 -10.57
CA VAL A 53 10.16 -8.32 -10.44
C VAL A 53 8.82 -7.64 -10.21
N VAL A 54 8.84 -6.60 -9.40
CA VAL A 54 7.68 -5.71 -9.26
C VAL A 54 7.64 -4.82 -10.49
N CYS A 55 6.46 -4.68 -11.11
CA CYS A 55 6.27 -3.92 -12.33
C CYS A 55 5.17 -2.86 -12.18
N PRO A 56 5.38 -1.68 -12.79
CA PRO A 56 4.42 -0.59 -12.73
C PRO A 56 3.10 -0.95 -13.42
N PRO A 57 2.02 -0.18 -13.13
CA PRO A 57 0.70 -0.40 -13.69
C PRO A 57 0.74 -0.61 -15.21
N CYS A 58 0.01 -1.63 -15.69
CA CYS A 58 -0.31 -1.70 -17.11
C CYS A 58 -1.10 -0.45 -17.52
N PRO A 59 -1.13 -0.09 -18.81
CA PRO A 59 -1.84 1.10 -19.27
C PRO A 59 -3.31 1.18 -18.82
N GLU A 60 -3.94 0.04 -18.52
CA GLU A 60 -5.33 -0.03 -18.06
C GLU A 60 -5.53 -0.14 -16.54
N CYS A 61 -4.52 -0.50 -15.74
CA CYS A 61 -4.71 -0.76 -14.30
C CYS A 61 -3.68 -0.03 -13.48
N SER A 62 -4.10 0.94 -12.66
CA SER A 62 -3.27 1.73 -11.72
C SER A 62 -2.58 0.92 -10.59
N SER A 63 -2.48 -0.41 -10.69
CA SER A 63 -1.95 -1.28 -9.64
C SER A 63 -0.62 -1.93 -10.04
N ILE A 64 0.33 -1.92 -9.09
CA ILE A 64 1.64 -2.55 -9.19
C ILE A 64 1.50 -4.08 -8.99
N GLN A 65 2.22 -4.90 -9.75
CA GLN A 65 2.14 -6.37 -9.68
C GLN A 65 3.53 -7.04 -9.72
N CYS A 66 3.67 -8.21 -9.10
CA CYS A 66 4.88 -9.06 -9.21
C CYS A 66 4.76 -9.93 -10.47
N ARG A 67 5.71 -9.81 -11.41
CA ARG A 67 5.69 -10.46 -12.74
C ARG A 67 7.10 -10.92 -13.16
N LEU A 68 7.23 -11.64 -14.28
CA LEU A 68 8.56 -11.89 -14.87
C LEU A 68 9.16 -10.61 -15.46
N ALA A 69 10.49 -10.51 -15.41
CA ALA A 69 11.22 -9.39 -16.01
C ALA A 69 10.96 -9.24 -17.52
N SER A 70 10.91 -10.37 -18.24
CA SER A 70 10.59 -10.41 -19.66
C SER A 70 9.20 -9.84 -19.98
N SER A 71 8.21 -10.11 -19.12
CA SER A 71 6.84 -9.59 -19.26
C SER A 71 6.79 -8.06 -19.12
N CYS A 72 7.67 -7.50 -18.28
CA CYS A 72 7.74 -6.06 -18.06
C CYS A 72 8.54 -5.34 -19.15
N GLU A 73 9.58 -5.99 -19.69
CA GLU A 73 10.28 -5.53 -20.89
C GLU A 73 9.36 -5.45 -22.10
N ALA A 74 8.47 -6.43 -22.29
CA ALA A 74 7.49 -6.43 -23.37
C ALA A 74 6.51 -5.24 -23.32
N MET A 75 6.36 -4.62 -22.14
CA MET A 75 5.59 -3.40 -21.93
C MET A 75 6.43 -2.11 -22.04
N ASN A 76 7.65 -2.18 -22.57
CA ASN A 76 8.61 -1.07 -22.68
C ASN A 76 9.03 -0.46 -21.33
N PHE A 77 8.96 -1.20 -20.22
CA PHE A 77 9.40 -0.68 -18.93
C PHE A 77 10.91 -0.81 -18.71
N ASN A 78 11.50 0.26 -18.19
CA ASN A 78 12.93 0.36 -17.94
C ASN A 78 13.34 -0.47 -16.71
N LYS A 79 14.27 -1.42 -16.89
CA LYS A 79 14.88 -2.25 -15.82
C LYS A 79 15.45 -1.43 -14.66
N GLY A 80 15.87 -0.19 -14.92
CA GLY A 80 16.38 0.75 -13.93
C GLY A 80 15.33 1.20 -12.92
N TRP A 81 14.04 1.18 -13.26
CA TRP A 81 12.96 1.43 -12.28
C TRP A 81 12.95 0.36 -11.20
N TYR A 82 13.04 -0.93 -11.59
CA TYR A 82 13.09 -2.05 -10.65
C TYR A 82 14.33 -2.00 -9.76
N GLN A 83 15.50 -1.68 -10.32
CA GLN A 83 16.72 -1.51 -9.53
C GLN A 83 16.62 -0.33 -8.55
N SER A 84 15.96 0.75 -8.94
CA SER A 84 15.67 1.90 -8.06
C SER A 84 14.75 1.51 -6.90
N ILE A 85 13.74 0.67 -7.13
CA ILE A 85 12.82 0.17 -6.10
C ILE A 85 13.52 -0.84 -5.17
N LYS A 86 14.32 -1.78 -5.71
CA LYS A 86 15.07 -2.77 -4.93
C LYS A 86 16.14 -2.10 -4.04
N SER A 87 16.81 -1.07 -4.56
CA SER A 87 17.74 -0.25 -3.77
C SER A 87 17.02 0.51 -2.66
N ALA A 88 15.78 0.93 -2.87
CA ALA A 88 14.95 1.54 -1.82
C ALA A 88 14.49 0.52 -0.75
N SER A 89 14.46 -0.79 -1.05
CA SER A 89 14.12 -1.84 -0.07
C SER A 89 15.30 -2.23 0.83
N GLU A 90 16.54 -1.88 0.48
CA GLU A 90 17.64 -1.80 1.44
C GLU A 90 17.55 -0.44 2.15
N MET A 91 16.57 -0.28 3.04
CA MET A 91 16.46 0.96 3.82
C MET A 91 17.78 1.19 4.56
N PRO A 92 18.49 2.31 4.29
CA PRO A 92 19.74 2.59 4.97
C PRO A 92 19.49 2.64 6.48
N ILE A 93 20.34 1.96 7.26
CA ILE A 93 20.36 2.09 8.72
C ILE A 93 20.49 3.58 9.04
N GLY A 94 19.42 4.17 9.58
CA GLY A 94 19.28 5.62 9.74
C GLY A 94 18.00 6.21 9.13
N MET A 95 17.23 5.46 8.32
CA MET A 95 15.87 5.87 7.95
C MET A 95 14.95 5.75 9.16
N ALA A 96 14.25 6.84 9.49
CA ALA A 96 13.31 6.84 10.60
C ALA A 96 12.17 5.86 10.31
N ASN A 97 11.78 5.06 11.31
CA ASN A 97 10.65 4.13 11.21
C ASN A 97 9.39 4.91 10.76
N PRO A 98 8.75 4.54 9.62
CA PRO A 98 7.59 5.26 9.11
C PRO A 98 6.43 5.38 10.11
N ALA A 99 6.16 4.35 10.91
CA ALA A 99 5.14 4.39 11.94
C ALA A 99 5.51 5.36 13.07
N SER A 100 6.78 5.37 13.47
CA SER A 100 7.34 6.30 14.45
C SER A 100 7.31 7.76 13.98
N VAL A 101 7.56 8.00 12.68
CA VAL A 101 7.43 9.32 12.04
C VAL A 101 5.96 9.73 12.03
N TYR A 102 5.09 8.85 11.54
CA TYR A 102 3.66 9.10 11.45
C TYR A 102 3.04 9.47 12.80
N CYS A 103 3.36 8.73 13.87
CA CYS A 103 2.91 9.06 15.22
C CYS A 103 3.22 10.52 15.60
N ARG A 104 4.46 10.97 15.36
CA ARG A 104 4.89 12.33 15.68
C ARG A 104 4.25 13.38 14.78
N GLU A 105 4.13 13.10 13.48
CA GLU A 105 3.50 14.01 12.51
C GLU A 105 2.01 14.22 12.78
N GLN A 106 1.32 13.20 13.30
CA GLN A 106 -0.08 13.35 13.71
C GLN A 106 -0.23 14.13 15.03
N GLY A 107 0.87 14.36 15.76
CA GLY A 107 0.91 15.09 17.03
C GLY A 107 0.95 14.18 18.27
N GLY A 108 1.14 12.87 18.09
CA GLY A 108 1.31 11.91 19.18
C GLY A 108 2.75 11.88 19.72
N LYS A 109 2.90 11.41 20.96
CA LYS A 109 4.20 11.15 21.58
C LYS A 109 4.55 9.67 21.37
N LEU A 110 5.66 9.40 20.69
CA LEU A 110 6.19 8.05 20.54
C LEU A 110 6.93 7.61 21.82
N GLU A 111 6.62 6.42 22.31
CA GLU A 111 7.31 5.76 23.41
C GLU A 111 7.74 4.34 23.01
N MET A 112 9.02 4.01 23.19
CA MET A 112 9.53 2.67 22.93
C MET A 112 9.39 1.82 24.19
N ARG A 113 8.71 0.68 24.08
CA ARG A 113 8.51 -0.28 25.16
C ARG A 113 9.16 -1.61 24.83
N GLY A 114 9.70 -2.28 25.85
CA GLY A 114 10.26 -3.61 25.72
C GLY A 114 9.21 -4.68 26.02
N ASP A 115 9.26 -5.80 25.30
CA ASP A 115 8.49 -7.00 25.64
C ASP A 115 9.34 -8.00 26.45
N SER A 116 8.68 -9.04 26.98
CA SER A 116 9.33 -10.09 27.78
C SER A 116 10.28 -10.99 26.98
N ASN A 117 10.26 -10.91 25.64
CA ASN A 117 11.03 -11.71 24.70
C ASN A 117 12.19 -10.93 24.06
N SER A 118 12.60 -9.79 24.64
CA SER A 118 13.67 -8.91 24.15
C SER A 118 13.32 -8.11 22.89
N GLY A 119 12.05 -8.09 22.49
CA GLY A 119 11.54 -7.22 21.43
C GLY A 119 11.31 -5.80 21.95
N TRP A 120 11.42 -4.83 21.05
CA TRP A 120 11.02 -3.44 21.29
C TRP A 120 9.91 -3.08 20.32
N TYR A 121 8.88 -2.40 20.81
CA TYR A 121 7.77 -1.91 20.00
C TYR A 121 7.48 -0.45 20.34
N GLY A 122 7.04 0.31 19.33
CA GLY A 122 6.64 1.69 19.52
C GLY A 122 5.16 1.79 19.90
N VAL A 123 4.86 2.62 20.89
CA VAL A 123 3.50 3.01 21.27
C VAL A 123 3.35 4.51 21.01
N CYS A 124 2.32 4.87 20.25
CA CYS A 124 1.88 6.24 20.08
C CYS A 124 0.92 6.62 21.21
N ILE A 125 1.30 7.61 22.00
CA ILE A 125 0.51 8.17 23.10
C ILE A 125 -0.13 9.47 22.60
N PHE A 126 -1.46 9.52 22.64
CA PHE A 126 -2.26 10.64 22.14
C PHE A 126 -2.47 11.71 23.23
N SER A 127 -2.97 12.89 22.83
CA SER A 127 -3.16 14.04 23.73
C SER A 127 -4.23 13.83 24.80
N ASP A 128 -5.20 12.95 24.54
CA ASP A 128 -6.23 12.53 25.48
C ASP A 128 -5.72 11.44 26.47
N GLY A 129 -4.47 10.99 26.28
CA GLY A 129 -3.84 9.92 27.06
C GLY A 129 -4.15 8.52 26.55
N SER A 130 -4.92 8.36 25.48
CA SER A 130 -5.10 7.06 24.84
C SER A 130 -3.78 6.60 24.21
N GLU A 131 -3.64 5.29 24.04
CA GLU A 131 -2.42 4.67 23.52
C GLU A 131 -2.75 3.72 22.38
N CYS A 132 -1.85 3.63 21.41
CA CYS A 132 -1.91 2.59 20.41
C CYS A 132 -0.52 2.16 19.93
N ASP A 133 -0.36 0.89 19.58
CA ASP A 133 0.79 0.41 18.82
C ASP A 133 1.01 1.28 17.57
N GLU A 134 2.26 1.68 17.33
CA GLU A 134 2.58 2.64 16.27
C GLU A 134 2.21 2.13 14.87
N TRP A 135 2.31 0.82 14.64
CA TRP A 135 2.00 0.20 13.36
C TRP A 135 0.49 -0.01 13.20
N ALA A 136 -0.21 -0.36 14.27
CA ALA A 136 -1.66 -0.36 14.29
C ALA A 136 -2.21 1.04 14.00
N PHE A 137 -1.61 2.09 14.57
CA PHE A 137 -1.97 3.47 14.29
C PHE A 137 -1.67 3.86 12.83
N TYR A 138 -0.48 3.51 12.33
CA TYR A 138 -0.09 3.75 10.94
C TYR A 138 -1.07 3.10 9.94
N ARG A 139 -1.62 1.94 10.26
CA ARG A 139 -2.64 1.23 9.46
C ARG A 139 -4.08 1.69 9.71
N GLY A 140 -4.30 2.65 10.63
CA GLY A 140 -5.62 3.16 10.95
C GLY A 140 -6.50 2.20 11.77
N GLU A 141 -5.90 1.25 12.48
CA GLU A 141 -6.61 0.28 13.32
C GLU A 141 -7.08 0.92 14.66
N CYS A 142 -6.58 2.11 14.98
CA CYS A 142 -6.80 2.83 16.24
C CYS A 142 -6.43 4.33 16.09
N GLY A 143 -6.42 5.09 17.19
CA GLY A 143 -5.94 6.49 17.21
C GLY A 143 -6.98 7.51 16.72
N ARG A 144 -8.22 7.36 17.22
CA ARG A 144 -9.40 8.12 16.78
C ARG A 144 -9.26 9.64 16.92
N ASP A 145 -8.30 10.10 17.73
CA ASP A 145 -8.20 11.52 18.10
C ASP A 145 -7.27 12.36 17.23
N GLN A 146 -6.58 11.78 16.25
CA GLN A 146 -5.78 12.55 15.29
C GLN A 146 -6.19 12.41 13.83
N GLN A 147 -7.21 11.59 13.54
CA GLN A 147 -7.94 11.60 12.26
C GLN A 147 -9.34 12.20 12.44
N ASN A 148 -9.51 13.06 13.44
CA ASN A 148 -10.74 13.78 13.66
C ASN A 148 -10.77 15.05 12.80
N ASP A 149 -11.13 14.86 11.53
CA ASP A 149 -11.34 15.96 10.57
C ASP A 149 -12.35 16.98 11.10
N CYS A 150 -13.28 16.57 11.98
CA CYS A 150 -14.16 17.48 12.71
C CYS A 150 -13.35 18.47 13.54
N VAL A 151 -12.59 17.96 14.51
CA VAL A 151 -11.84 18.78 15.47
C VAL A 151 -10.74 19.59 14.77
N LYS A 152 -10.07 19.00 13.77
CA LYS A 152 -9.06 19.71 12.95
C LYS A 152 -9.60 20.95 12.26
N ARG A 153 -10.90 20.97 11.93
CA ARG A 153 -11.56 22.10 11.26
C ARG A 153 -12.18 23.09 12.24
N GLY A 154 -11.88 22.99 13.53
CA GLY A 154 -12.45 23.85 14.57
C GLY A 154 -13.90 23.52 14.92
N ALA A 155 -14.38 22.35 14.52
CA ALA A 155 -15.66 21.78 14.96
C ALA A 155 -15.46 20.89 16.20
N TYR A 156 -16.52 20.34 16.77
CA TYR A 156 -16.49 19.47 17.95
C TYR A 156 -17.42 18.27 17.78
N CYS A 157 -17.14 17.15 18.46
CA CYS A 157 -18.03 15.98 18.42
C CYS A 157 -19.00 16.02 19.60
N ALA A 158 -20.28 15.81 19.33
CA ALA A 158 -21.32 15.72 20.35
C ALA A 158 -22.44 14.78 19.90
N THR A 159 -23.23 14.27 20.85
CA THR A 159 -24.44 13.49 20.52
C THR A 159 -25.55 14.38 19.94
N GLU A 160 -25.54 15.67 20.28
CA GLU A 160 -26.43 16.71 19.78
C GLU A 160 -25.68 18.05 19.76
N CYS A 161 -25.84 18.83 18.69
CA CYS A 161 -25.16 20.12 18.56
C CYS A 161 -25.85 21.22 19.38
N GLU A 162 -25.10 22.23 19.80
CA GLU A 162 -25.66 23.39 20.47
C GLU A 162 -26.66 24.14 19.57
N LYS A 163 -27.58 24.87 20.19
CA LYS A 163 -28.56 25.68 19.46
C LYS A 163 -27.80 26.66 18.58
N GLU A 164 -28.07 26.57 17.28
CA GLU A 164 -27.50 27.38 16.19
C GLU A 164 -26.24 26.81 15.48
N ASP A 165 -25.64 25.74 15.98
CA ASP A 165 -24.53 25.06 15.31
C ASP A 165 -24.98 24.16 14.17
N GLY A 166 -24.08 23.91 13.21
CA GLY A 166 -24.36 23.11 12.03
C GLY A 166 -23.81 21.68 12.17
N VAL A 167 -24.55 20.69 11.64
CA VAL A 167 -24.05 19.32 11.50
C VAL A 167 -23.26 19.20 10.21
N VAL A 168 -22.03 18.68 10.28
CA VAL A 168 -21.20 18.36 9.11
C VAL A 168 -20.76 16.90 9.13
N TYR A 169 -20.55 16.31 7.95
CA TYR A 169 -20.20 14.89 7.81
C TYR A 169 -18.69 14.72 7.62
N LEU A 170 -17.92 15.04 8.66
CA LEU A 170 -16.48 14.87 8.71
C LEU A 170 -16.12 13.59 9.45
N LYS A 171 -15.01 12.94 9.05
CA LYS A 171 -14.55 11.71 9.69
C LYS A 171 -13.96 11.99 11.06
N GLY A 172 -14.07 10.98 11.93
CA GLY A 172 -13.32 10.89 13.18
C GLY A 172 -14.08 11.26 14.46
N CYS A 173 -15.35 11.67 14.37
CA CYS A 173 -16.21 11.58 15.56
C CYS A 173 -16.53 10.12 15.92
N PRO A 174 -16.71 9.79 17.22
CA PRO A 174 -17.18 8.49 17.67
C PRO A 174 -18.47 8.03 16.97
N PRO A 175 -18.75 6.71 16.89
CA PRO A 175 -19.93 6.19 16.21
C PRO A 175 -21.28 6.69 16.76
N ASP A 176 -21.29 7.13 18.02
CA ASP A 176 -22.44 7.66 18.76
C ASP A 176 -22.53 9.19 18.71
N GLN A 177 -21.63 9.87 17.98
CA GLN A 177 -21.53 11.31 17.94
C GLN A 177 -21.53 11.84 16.51
N ILE A 178 -21.98 13.08 16.36
CA ILE A 178 -21.96 13.85 15.12
C ILE A 178 -20.95 14.99 15.23
N CYS A 179 -20.44 15.45 14.08
CA CYS A 179 -19.57 16.61 14.04
C CYS A 179 -20.38 17.90 13.98
N CYS A 180 -20.26 18.70 15.03
CA CYS A 180 -20.93 19.97 15.25
C CYS A 180 -19.97 21.13 14.96
N MET A 181 -20.29 21.94 13.96
CA MET A 181 -19.48 23.09 13.58
C MET A 181 -20.09 24.37 14.14
N PRO A 182 -19.31 25.16 14.90
CA PRO A 182 -19.74 26.45 15.42
C PRO A 182 -20.28 27.36 14.33
N LYS A 183 -21.43 28.00 14.56
CA LYS A 183 -22.05 28.94 13.61
C LYS A 183 -21.10 30.03 13.10
N GLU A 184 -20.17 30.47 13.95
CA GLU A 184 -19.15 31.48 13.63
C GLU A 184 -18.17 30.99 12.55
N LEU A 185 -17.83 29.69 12.57
CA LEU A 185 -17.02 29.03 11.54
C LEU A 185 -17.81 28.76 10.27
N THR A 186 -19.10 28.41 10.36
CA THR A 186 -19.97 28.17 9.20
C THR A 186 -20.13 29.41 8.31
N ARG A 187 -19.98 30.63 8.87
CA ARG A 187 -19.94 31.89 8.11
C ARG A 187 -18.59 32.20 7.47
N LEU A 188 -17.49 31.68 8.02
CA LEU A 188 -16.14 31.81 7.42
C LEU A 188 -15.87 30.73 6.37
N SER A 189 -16.44 29.53 6.55
CA SER A 189 -16.26 28.35 5.69
C SER A 189 -17.24 28.28 4.53
N SER A 190 -18.00 29.35 4.26
CA SER A 190 -18.67 29.50 2.98
C SER A 190 -17.71 30.22 2.03
N PRO A 191 -16.92 29.53 1.18
CA PRO A 191 -16.89 30.02 -0.18
C PRO A 191 -18.35 29.87 -0.62
N SER A 192 -19.10 30.97 -0.66
CA SER A 192 -20.37 30.97 -1.36
C SER A 192 -20.07 30.34 -2.72
N CYS A 193 -20.62 29.15 -3.00
CA CYS A 193 -20.48 28.55 -4.31
C CYS A 193 -21.18 29.49 -5.28
N LYS A 194 -20.41 30.38 -5.91
CA LYS A 194 -20.93 31.36 -6.85
C LYS A 194 -20.94 30.70 -8.21
N ASN A 195 -22.11 30.64 -8.84
CA ASN A 195 -22.20 30.31 -10.25
C ASN A 195 -21.70 31.54 -11.03
N LEU A 196 -20.51 31.43 -11.60
CA LEU A 196 -19.89 32.49 -12.40
C LEU A 196 -20.08 32.26 -13.91
N CYS A 197 -20.84 31.25 -14.31
CA CYS A 197 -21.16 31.04 -15.71
C CYS A 197 -21.99 32.22 -16.26
N GLY A 198 -21.48 32.88 -17.29
CA GLY A 198 -22.00 34.11 -17.89
C GLY A 198 -21.26 35.39 -17.45
N ASP A 199 -20.19 35.31 -16.66
CA ASP A 199 -19.40 36.47 -16.22
C ASP A 199 -18.31 36.88 -17.23
N GLY A 200 -18.05 36.04 -18.24
CA GLY A 200 -17.12 36.30 -19.33
C GLY A 200 -15.67 35.88 -19.05
N ILE A 201 -15.40 35.09 -18.00
CA ILE A 201 -14.05 34.59 -17.68
C ILE A 201 -14.07 33.07 -17.42
N CYS A 202 -13.46 32.29 -18.32
CA CYS A 202 -13.28 30.85 -18.13
C CYS A 202 -12.17 30.57 -17.08
N GLN A 203 -12.52 29.89 -15.98
CA GLN A 203 -11.59 29.65 -14.86
C GLN A 203 -11.26 28.17 -14.70
N GLU A 204 -9.97 27.83 -14.67
CA GLU A 204 -9.49 26.43 -14.58
C GLU A 204 -9.69 25.82 -13.18
N MET A 205 -9.99 26.64 -12.15
CA MET A 205 -10.16 26.21 -10.76
C MET A 205 -11.26 27.02 -10.08
N VAL A 206 -12.45 26.43 -9.91
CA VAL A 206 -13.49 26.98 -9.04
C VAL A 206 -13.66 26.05 -7.83
N CYS A 207 -13.43 26.62 -6.65
CA CYS A 207 -13.72 26.13 -5.30
C CYS A 207 -13.60 24.61 -5.06
N LEU A 208 -12.42 24.19 -4.55
CA LEU A 208 -12.10 22.82 -4.08
C LEU A 208 -12.82 22.38 -2.79
N ALA A 209 -14.03 22.89 -2.52
CA ALA A 209 -14.82 22.47 -1.36
C ALA A 209 -15.55 21.14 -1.64
N ILE A 210 -15.58 20.26 -0.64
CA ILE A 210 -16.26 18.96 -0.72
C ILE A 210 -17.77 19.20 -0.93
N GLY A 211 -18.31 18.71 -2.06
CA GLY A 211 -19.73 18.85 -2.42
C GLY A 211 -20.04 19.87 -3.52
N CYS A 212 -19.03 20.60 -4.02
CA CYS A 212 -19.17 21.46 -5.19
C CYS A 212 -18.73 20.71 -6.48
N PRO A 213 -19.42 20.87 -7.62
CA PRO A 213 -18.98 20.26 -8.87
C PRO A 213 -17.69 20.92 -9.39
N CYS A 214 -16.91 20.13 -10.15
CA CYS A 214 -15.55 20.42 -10.61
C CYS A 214 -15.41 21.71 -11.45
N ALA A 215 -14.14 22.11 -11.67
CA ALA A 215 -13.69 23.20 -12.54
C ALA A 215 -14.54 23.43 -13.80
N GLU A 216 -14.67 24.69 -14.20
CA GLU A 216 -15.34 25.05 -15.44
C GLU A 216 -14.55 24.49 -16.63
N THR A 217 -15.27 23.83 -17.52
CA THR A 217 -14.78 23.27 -18.77
C THR A 217 -15.67 23.81 -19.88
N ALA A 218 -15.17 23.78 -21.12
CA ALA A 218 -15.98 24.11 -22.29
C ALA A 218 -17.28 23.28 -22.38
N ARG A 219 -17.40 22.15 -21.66
CA ARG A 219 -18.61 21.31 -21.64
C ARG A 219 -19.64 21.76 -20.60
N ASN A 220 -19.24 22.26 -19.43
CA ASN A 220 -20.16 22.64 -18.35
C ASN A 220 -20.48 24.15 -18.32
N CYS A 221 -19.65 25.01 -18.93
CA CYS A 221 -19.93 26.42 -19.17
C CYS A 221 -19.45 26.89 -20.57
N PRO A 222 -20.16 26.51 -21.65
CA PRO A 222 -19.72 26.76 -23.05
C PRO A 222 -19.84 28.20 -23.54
N GLN A 223 -20.54 29.08 -22.81
CA GLN A 223 -20.75 30.47 -23.26
C GLN A 223 -19.50 31.34 -23.09
N ASP A 224 -18.75 31.12 -22.00
CA ASP A 224 -17.62 31.96 -21.60
C ASP A 224 -16.27 31.31 -21.92
N CYS A 225 -16.21 29.97 -21.95
CA CYS A 225 -15.05 29.22 -22.43
C CYS A 225 -15.06 29.12 -23.95
N LYS A 226 -14.73 30.22 -24.63
CA LYS A 226 -14.56 30.31 -26.10
C LYS A 226 -13.11 30.47 -26.50
#